data_AF-A0A7D8BCP3-F1
#
_entry.id   AF-A0A7D8BCP3-F1
#
_cell.length_a   1.000
_cell.length_b   1.000
_cell.length_c   1.000
_cell.angle_alpha   90.00
_cell.angle_beta   90.00
_cell.angle_gamma   90.00
#
_symmetry.space_group_name_H-M   'P 1'
#
loop_
_entity.id
_entity.type
_entity.pdbx_description
1 polymer ?
#
loop_
_entity_poly.entity_id
_entity_poly.type
_entity_poly.pdbx_seq_one_letter_code
_entity_poly.pdbx_strand_id
1 'polypeptide(L)'
;MGTKVSEAEFALLEERARAAGLTLSEWVREALLAGPVELETGEVVLAEVLALRSLFLNLSFRAGKEPMTEAEMRGLIERADGVKMQRARERLEAVRAADRAAAEPVSEAQAEEV
;
A
#
# COMPACT_ATOMS: atom_id res chain seq x y z
N MET A 1 3.82 -25.82 14.62
CA MET A 1 3.99 -25.33 13.23
C MET A 1 5.48 -25.15 12.99
N GLY A 2 6.03 -25.71 11.92
CA GLY A 2 7.43 -25.55 11.56
C GLY A 2 7.54 -25.47 10.04
N THR A 3 8.18 -24.42 9.54
CA THR A 3 8.41 -24.18 8.12
C THR A 3 9.91 -24.31 7.87
N LYS A 4 10.30 -25.11 6.87
CA LYS A 4 11.69 -25.15 6.43
C LYS A 4 11.98 -23.88 5.65
N VAL A 5 13.12 -23.27 5.94
CA VAL A 5 13.63 -22.08 5.26
C VAL A 5 15.09 -22.33 4.87
N SER A 6 15.54 -21.70 3.81
CA SER A 6 16.95 -21.65 3.44
C SER A 6 17.77 -20.87 4.48
N GLU A 7 19.09 -21.02 4.47
CA GLU A 7 19.99 -20.26 5.36
C GLU A 7 19.87 -18.74 5.14
N ALA A 8 19.69 -18.31 3.88
CA ALA A 8 19.52 -16.90 3.53
C ALA A 8 18.21 -16.34 4.10
N GLU A 9 17.11 -17.08 3.98
CA GLU A 9 15.83 -16.70 4.59
C GLU A 9 15.92 -16.68 6.12
N PHE A 10 16.60 -17.66 6.72
CA PHE A 10 16.80 -17.70 8.16
C PHE A 10 17.58 -16.47 8.68
N ALA A 11 18.70 -16.11 8.04
CA ALA A 11 19.48 -14.93 8.40
C ALA A 11 18.66 -13.63 8.28
N LEU A 12 17.82 -13.56 7.24
CA LEU A 12 16.94 -12.43 6.99
C LEU A 12 15.82 -12.31 8.05
N LEU A 13 15.30 -13.42 8.56
CA LEU A 13 14.34 -13.44 9.66
C LEU A 13 14.99 -13.02 10.98
N GLU A 14 16.21 -13.48 11.27
CA GLU A 14 16.97 -13.07 12.45
C GLU A 14 17.30 -11.58 12.44
N GLU A 15 17.66 -11.03 11.28
CA GLU A 15 17.93 -9.60 11.12
C GLU A 15 16.69 -8.75 11.42
N ARG A 16 15.53 -9.13 10.88
CA ARG A 16 14.24 -8.47 11.17
C ARG A 16 13.86 -8.55 12.65
N ALA A 17 14.00 -9.71 13.27
CA ALA A 17 13.73 -9.87 14.69
C ALA A 17 14.64 -8.96 15.54
N ARG A 18 15.93 -8.91 15.22
CA ARG A 18 16.91 -8.04 15.89
C ARG A 18 16.60 -6.56 15.70
N ALA A 19 16.21 -6.15 14.48
CA ALA A 19 15.82 -4.78 14.19
C ALA A 19 14.57 -4.33 14.99
N ALA A 20 13.66 -5.27 15.26
CA ALA A 20 12.50 -5.06 16.13
C ALA A 20 12.82 -5.17 17.64
N GLY A 21 14.04 -5.54 18.02
CA GLY A 21 14.43 -5.75 19.42
C GLY A 21 13.80 -6.99 20.06
N LEU A 22 13.39 -7.97 19.26
CA LEU A 22 12.69 -9.18 19.69
C LEU A 22 13.53 -10.44 19.45
N THR A 23 13.21 -11.53 20.16
CA THR A 23 13.68 -12.86 19.75
C THR A 23 12.98 -13.29 18.47
N LEU A 24 13.60 -14.21 17.71
CA LEU A 24 13.01 -14.75 16.48
C LEU A 24 11.61 -15.33 16.72
N SER A 25 11.41 -16.06 17.82
CA SER A 25 10.12 -16.66 18.17
C SER A 25 9.03 -15.64 18.51
N GLU A 26 9.38 -14.54 19.16
CA GLU A 26 8.46 -13.44 19.46
C GLU A 26 8.07 -12.72 18.18
N TRP A 27 9.06 -12.35 17.37
CA TRP A 27 8.84 -11.67 16.10
C TRP A 27 7.96 -12.50 15.14
N VAL A 28 8.23 -13.81 14.99
CA VAL A 28 7.40 -14.68 14.14
C VAL A 28 5.97 -14.78 14.68
N ARG A 29 5.78 -14.88 15.99
CA ARG A 29 4.43 -14.93 16.58
C ARG A 29 3.68 -13.63 16.32
N GLU A 30 4.33 -12.49 16.49
CA GLU A 30 3.74 -11.19 16.19
C GLU A 30 3.41 -11.06 14.71
N ALA A 31 4.32 -11.42 13.80
CA ALA A 31 4.09 -11.36 12.36
C ALA A 31 2.94 -12.25 11.90
N LEU A 32 2.75 -13.43 12.51
CA LEU A 32 1.64 -14.33 12.20
C LEU A 32 0.30 -13.89 12.79
N LEU A 33 0.32 -13.18 13.93
CA LEU A 33 -0.87 -12.69 14.62
C LEU A 33 -1.28 -11.28 14.18
N ALA A 34 -0.32 -10.48 13.72
CA ALA A 34 -0.56 -9.23 13.05
C ALA A 34 -1.29 -9.56 11.75
N GLY A 35 -2.61 -9.36 11.75
CA GLY A 35 -3.37 -9.34 10.52
C GLY A 35 -2.83 -8.26 9.57
N PRO A 36 -3.50 -7.99 8.44
CA PRO A 36 -3.13 -6.89 7.55
C PRO A 36 -3.38 -5.52 8.21
N VAL A 37 -2.59 -5.12 9.21
CA VAL A 37 -2.82 -3.92 10.05
C VAL A 37 -2.33 -2.63 9.38
N GLU A 38 -1.23 -2.68 8.61
CA GLU A 38 -0.64 -1.48 8.01
C GLU A 38 -1.40 -0.95 6.78
N LEU A 39 -2.22 -1.81 6.17
CA LEU A 39 -2.93 -1.47 4.94
C LEU A 39 -4.09 -0.51 5.18
N GLU A 40 -4.77 -0.60 6.32
CA GLU A 40 -5.96 0.21 6.60
C GLU A 40 -5.60 1.68 6.80
N THR A 41 -4.55 1.98 7.59
CA THR A 41 -4.11 3.36 7.81
C THR A 41 -3.51 3.95 6.53
N GLY A 42 -2.71 3.18 5.79
CA GLY A 42 -2.14 3.61 4.52
C GLY A 42 -3.20 3.89 3.45
N GLU A 43 -4.24 3.07 3.38
CA GLU A 43 -5.38 3.25 2.47
C GLU A 43 -6.13 4.55 2.75
N VAL A 44 -6.46 4.82 4.02
CA VAL A 44 -7.16 6.04 4.42
C VAL A 44 -6.32 7.28 4.10
N VAL A 45 -5.03 7.28 4.44
CA VAL A 45 -4.14 8.41 4.13
C VAL A 45 -4.05 8.65 2.63
N LEU A 46 -3.90 7.58 1.83
CA LEU A 46 -3.87 7.69 0.38
C LEU A 46 -5.19 8.23 -0.18
N ALA A 47 -6.33 7.79 0.34
CA ALA A 47 -7.64 8.29 -0.05
C ALA A 47 -7.75 9.81 0.19
N GLU A 48 -7.36 10.29 1.37
CA GLU A 48 -7.39 11.73 1.68
C GLU A 48 -6.44 12.53 0.78
N VAL A 49 -5.23 12.03 0.51
CA VAL A 49 -4.28 12.70 -0.41
C VAL A 49 -4.84 12.78 -1.84
N LEU A 50 -5.49 11.72 -2.32
CA LEU A 50 -6.13 11.72 -3.65
C LEU A 50 -7.32 12.68 -3.72
N ALA A 51 -8.13 12.76 -2.67
CA ALA A 51 -9.23 13.71 -2.56
C ALA A 51 -8.71 15.16 -2.58
N LEU A 52 -7.70 15.46 -1.74
CA LEU A 52 -7.04 16.77 -1.69
C LEU A 52 -6.44 17.16 -3.04
N ARG A 53 -5.71 16.25 -3.71
CA ARG A 53 -5.17 16.49 -5.06
C ARG A 53 -6.27 16.82 -6.05
N SER A 54 -7.37 16.07 -6.03
CA SER A 54 -8.51 16.30 -6.93
C SER A 54 -9.12 17.69 -6.69
N LEU A 55 -9.43 18.02 -5.44
CA LEU A 55 -9.98 19.33 -5.07
C LEU A 55 -9.02 20.47 -5.45
N PHE A 56 -7.73 20.34 -5.12
CA PHE A 56 -6.71 21.32 -5.44
C PHE A 56 -6.62 21.59 -6.94
N LEU A 57 -6.59 20.55 -7.79
CA LEU A 57 -6.55 20.72 -9.24
C LEU A 57 -7.81 21.38 -9.79
N ASN A 58 -8.99 21.00 -9.29
CA ASN A 58 -10.26 21.61 -9.69
C ASN A 58 -10.33 23.10 -9.32
N LEU A 59 -9.88 23.45 -8.11
CA LEU A 59 -9.82 24.83 -7.64
C LEU A 59 -8.78 25.64 -8.41
N SER A 60 -7.60 25.07 -8.67
CA SER A 60 -6.53 25.72 -9.44
C SER A 60 -6.96 26.01 -10.87
N PHE A 61 -7.69 25.10 -11.52
CA PHE A 61 -8.22 25.33 -12.88
C PHE A 61 -9.30 26.43 -12.93
N ARG A 62 -9.93 26.72 -11.80
CA ARG A 62 -10.91 27.81 -11.65
C ARG A 62 -10.28 29.11 -11.15
N ALA A 63 -9.00 29.11 -10.77
CA ALA A 63 -8.32 30.31 -10.33
C ALA A 63 -8.36 31.39 -11.43
N GLY A 64 -8.80 32.59 -11.06
CA GLY A 64 -8.96 33.72 -11.99
C GLY A 64 -10.26 33.73 -12.79
N LYS A 65 -11.19 32.79 -12.54
CA LYS A 65 -12.57 32.82 -13.09
C LYS A 65 -13.54 33.40 -12.06
N GLU A 66 -14.82 33.45 -12.43
CA GLU A 66 -15.90 33.86 -11.53
C GLU A 66 -15.89 33.06 -10.21
N PRO A 67 -16.25 33.71 -9.09
CA PRO A 67 -16.30 33.03 -7.79
C PRO A 67 -17.23 31.83 -7.83
N MET A 68 -16.76 30.71 -7.28
CA MET A 68 -17.55 29.50 -7.20
C MET A 68 -18.68 29.65 -6.18
N THR A 69 -19.87 29.18 -6.53
CA THR A 69 -21.00 29.13 -5.61
C THR A 69 -20.80 28.06 -4.54
N GLU A 70 -21.49 28.22 -3.40
CA GLU A 70 -21.45 27.21 -2.33
C GLU A 70 -21.92 25.83 -2.81
N ALA A 71 -22.96 25.79 -3.67
CA ALA A 71 -23.48 24.55 -4.23
C ALA A 71 -22.44 23.82 -5.09
N GLU A 72 -21.67 24.56 -5.90
CA GLU A 72 -20.58 23.99 -6.69
C GLU A 72 -19.42 23.48 -5.82
N MET A 73 -19.06 24.23 -4.77
CA MET A 73 -18.05 23.79 -3.79
C MET A 73 -18.47 22.47 -3.14
N ARG A 74 -19.71 22.41 -2.66
CA ARG A 74 -20.26 21.22 -2.01
C ARG A 74 -20.28 20.03 -2.95
N GLY A 75 -20.71 20.22 -4.20
CA GLY A 75 -20.69 19.17 -5.21
C GLY A 75 -19.29 18.69 -5.59
N LEU A 76 -18.24 19.51 -5.44
CA LEU A 76 -16.85 19.05 -5.58
C LEU A 76 -16.42 18.17 -4.42
N ILE A 77 -16.76 18.56 -3.19
CA ILE A 77 -16.45 17.81 -1.97
C ILE A 77 -17.14 16.44 -1.99
N GLU A 78 -18.46 16.41 -2.23
CA GLU A 78 -19.24 15.16 -2.27
C GLU A 78 -18.71 14.17 -3.31
N ARG A 79 -18.33 14.67 -4.50
CA ARG A 79 -17.69 13.81 -5.53
C ARG A 79 -16.32 13.30 -5.10
N ALA A 80 -15.50 14.13 -4.46
CA ALA A 80 -14.19 13.69 -3.97
C ALA A 80 -14.34 12.62 -2.89
N ASP A 81 -15.22 12.85 -1.92
CA ASP A 81 -15.48 11.92 -0.81
C ASP A 81 -16.13 10.61 -1.29
N GLY A 82 -17.04 10.67 -2.27
CA GLY A 82 -17.72 9.49 -2.78
C GLY A 82 -16.81 8.49 -3.50
N VAL A 83 -15.63 8.90 -3.99
CA VAL A 83 -14.73 8.04 -4.77
C VAL A 83 -13.35 7.83 -4.16
N LYS A 84 -12.97 8.57 -3.11
CA LYS A 84 -11.60 8.58 -2.59
C LYS A 84 -11.10 7.21 -2.12
N MET A 85 -11.94 6.45 -1.40
CA MET A 85 -11.59 5.13 -0.90
C MET A 85 -11.43 4.12 -2.04
N GLN A 86 -12.36 4.12 -3.00
CA GLN A 86 -12.29 3.24 -4.17
C GLN A 86 -11.00 3.47 -4.95
N ARG A 87 -10.64 4.74 -5.21
CA ARG A 87 -9.40 5.08 -5.91
C ARG A 87 -8.14 4.71 -5.15
N ALA A 88 -8.16 4.82 -3.82
CA ALA A 88 -7.04 4.38 -2.99
C ALA A 88 -6.82 2.87 -3.09
N ARG A 89 -7.90 2.08 -3.01
CA ARG A 89 -7.85 0.61 -3.18
C ARG A 89 -7.30 0.21 -4.53
N GLU A 90 -7.86 0.74 -5.61
CA GLU A 90 -7.40 0.47 -6.98
C GLU A 90 -5.90 0.79 -7.13
N ARG A 91 -5.43 1.87 -6.52
CA ARG A 91 -4.03 2.27 -6.59
C ARG A 91 -3.12 1.33 -5.79
N LEU A 92 -3.53 0.93 -4.60
CA LEU A 92 -2.79 -0.05 -3.78
C LEU A 92 -2.75 -1.43 -4.45
N GLU A 93 -3.85 -1.87 -5.05
CA GLU A 93 -3.91 -3.13 -5.80
C GLU A 93 -2.96 -3.10 -7.01
N ALA A 94 -2.93 -1.99 -7.75
CA ALA A 94 -2.02 -1.82 -8.87
C ALA A 94 -0.54 -1.87 -8.44
N VAL A 95 -0.19 -1.24 -7.31
CA VAL A 95 1.17 -1.31 -6.74
C VAL A 95 1.52 -2.75 -6.35
N ARG A 96 0.64 -3.43 -5.59
CA ARG A 96 0.85 -4.83 -5.21
C ARG A 96 0.99 -5.76 -6.43
N ALA A 97 0.23 -5.51 -7.49
CA ALA A 97 0.34 -6.29 -8.73
C ALA A 97 1.70 -6.07 -9.41
N ALA A 98 2.19 -4.83 -9.45
CA ALA A 98 3.52 -4.51 -9.95
C ALA A 98 4.64 -5.14 -9.11
N ASP A 99 4.51 -5.09 -7.78
CA ASP A 99 5.48 -5.71 -6.86
C ASP A 99 5.55 -7.22 -7.05
N ARG A 100 4.41 -7.90 -7.20
CA ARG A 100 4.38 -9.34 -7.51
C ARG A 100 5.05 -9.66 -8.85
N ALA A 101 4.77 -8.88 -9.89
CA ALA A 101 5.39 -9.08 -11.20
C ALA A 101 6.91 -8.83 -11.16
N ALA A 102 7.38 -7.91 -10.32
CA ALA A 102 8.82 -7.66 -10.13
C ALA A 102 9.51 -8.73 -9.26
N ALA A 103 8.77 -9.39 -8.37
CA ALA A 103 9.28 -10.46 -7.50
C ALA A 103 9.36 -11.83 -8.18
N GLU A 104 8.88 -11.99 -9.41
CA GLU A 104 9.12 -13.16 -10.26
C GLU A 104 10.39 -12.97 -11.12
N PRO A 105 11.58 -13.42 -10.66
CA PRO A 105 12.63 -13.80 -11.60
C PRO A 105 13.13 -15.25 -11.38
N VAL A 106 13.14 -16.01 -12.48
CA VAL A 106 13.97 -17.21 -12.77
C VAL A 106 13.72 -18.46 -11.89
N SER A 107 12.53 -19.08 -11.98
CA SER A 107 12.35 -20.48 -11.54
C SER A 107 12.47 -21.52 -12.68
N GLU A 108 12.49 -21.10 -13.96
CA GLU A 108 12.45 -22.05 -15.09
C GLU A 108 13.81 -22.34 -15.75
N ALA A 109 14.93 -21.73 -15.30
CA ALA A 109 16.22 -21.88 -15.99
C ALA A 109 17.22 -22.86 -15.35
N GLN A 110 16.85 -23.63 -14.33
CA GLN A 110 17.73 -24.64 -13.72
C GLN A 110 16.99 -25.96 -13.45
N ALA A 111 16.48 -26.57 -14.51
CA ALA A 111 16.08 -27.97 -14.51
C ALA A 111 16.37 -28.62 -15.88
N GLU A 112 17.51 -28.30 -16.47
CA GLU A 112 18.12 -29.11 -17.53
C GLU A 112 19.65 -28.94 -17.41
N GLU A 113 20.39 -30.06 -17.44
CA GLU A 113 21.83 -30.23 -17.18
C GLU A 113 22.30 -30.16 -15.70
N VAL A 114 22.38 -31.30 -14.99
CA VAL A 114 23.50 -32.29 -14.97
C VAL A 114 23.12 -33.47 -14.05
#